data_AF-A0A1Y2BPW4-F1
#
_entry.id   AF-A0A1Y2BPW4-F1
#
_cell.length_a   1.000
_cell.length_b   1.000
_cell.length_c   1.000
_cell.angle_alpha   90.00
_cell.angle_beta   90.00
_cell.angle_gamma   90.00
#
_symmetry.space_group_name_H-M   'P 1'
#
loop_
_entity.id
_entity.type
_entity.pdbx_description
1 polymer ?
#
loop_
_entity_poly.entity_id
_entity_poly.type
_entity_poly.pdbx_seq_one_letter_code
_entity_poly.pdbx_strand_id
1 'polypeptide(L)'
;MKIILKRKFDYFFLNRKANSTDTINFTVKALKGGITCSVSLPKFASVVQLKKEIAPKFDIPPEYQRLVISGKALSNEKNITDYPIKEKSIVHLLKLSTPIPLPVEDDKPKEHHHTEKSPEEIEAERKTHFLTDLQKLVEKHYKKDSEKSKLIFDKLAECMNSL
;
A
#
# COMPACT_ATOMS: atom_id res chain seq x y z
N MET A 1 15.59 -29.16 16.51
CA MET A 1 15.82 -27.76 16.09
C MET A 1 15.26 -27.59 14.67
N LYS A 2 14.26 -26.70 14.51
CA LYS A 2 13.83 -26.02 13.26
C LYS A 2 13.40 -26.85 12.03
N ILE A 3 12.16 -27.38 12.02
CA ILE A 3 11.46 -27.79 10.77
C ILE A 3 9.94 -27.50 10.83
N ILE A 4 9.50 -26.29 11.23
CA ILE A 4 8.06 -25.91 11.18
C ILE A 4 7.85 -24.44 10.73
N LEU A 5 8.80 -23.83 10.00
CA LEU A 5 8.66 -22.42 9.56
C LEU A 5 8.62 -22.19 8.05
N LYS A 6 8.54 -23.25 7.23
CA LYS A 6 8.48 -23.11 5.76
C LYS A 6 7.09 -23.22 5.15
N ARG A 7 6.04 -23.58 5.94
CA ARG A 7 4.68 -23.77 5.42
C ARG A 7 3.65 -22.71 5.85
N LYS A 8 3.97 -21.84 6.80
CA LYS A 8 3.07 -20.74 7.22
C LYS A 8 3.24 -19.48 6.37
N PHE A 9 4.35 -19.35 5.67
CA PHE A 9 4.64 -18.19 4.82
C PHE A 9 3.85 -18.22 3.49
N ASP A 10 3.62 -19.42 2.94
CA ASP A 10 2.70 -19.60 1.80
C ASP A 10 1.24 -19.29 2.16
N TYR A 11 0.87 -19.44 3.44
CA TYR A 11 -0.52 -19.25 3.89
C TYR A 11 -0.96 -17.78 3.95
N PHE A 12 -0.04 -16.82 4.06
CA PHE A 12 -0.42 -15.40 4.05
C PHE A 12 -0.53 -14.85 2.61
N PHE A 13 0.29 -15.36 1.69
CA PHE A 13 0.19 -15.00 0.26
C PHE A 13 -0.90 -15.77 -0.50
N LEU A 14 -1.33 -16.95 -0.04
CA LEU A 14 -2.46 -17.69 -0.63
C LEU A 14 -3.84 -17.27 -0.10
N ASN A 15 -3.93 -16.38 0.90
CA ASN A 15 -5.21 -16.10 1.57
C ASN A 15 -5.66 -14.64 1.58
N ARG A 16 -5.15 -13.82 0.65
CA ARG A 16 -5.92 -12.68 0.18
C ARG A 16 -6.54 -13.08 -1.14
N LYS A 17 -7.77 -13.59 -1.10
CA LYS A 17 -8.65 -13.56 -2.29
C LYS A 17 -8.45 -12.17 -2.89
N ALA A 18 -7.84 -12.13 -4.07
CA ALA A 18 -7.77 -10.92 -4.86
C ALA A 18 -9.23 -10.54 -5.12
N ASN A 19 -9.76 -9.67 -4.26
CA ASN A 19 -10.96 -8.95 -4.59
C ASN A 19 -10.61 -8.25 -5.89
N SER A 20 -11.36 -8.59 -6.94
CA SER A 20 -11.15 -8.21 -8.34
C SER A 20 -11.23 -6.70 -8.61
N THR A 21 -11.18 -5.87 -7.57
CA THR A 21 -11.40 -4.42 -7.58
C THR A 21 -10.14 -3.60 -7.22
N ASP A 22 -9.01 -4.23 -6.90
CA ASP A 22 -7.77 -3.54 -6.48
C ASP A 22 -6.67 -3.44 -7.53
N THR A 23 -6.96 -3.85 -8.76
CA THR A 23 -6.09 -3.59 -9.91
C THR A 23 -6.40 -2.23 -10.52
N ILE A 24 -5.36 -1.54 -10.98
CA ILE A 24 -5.46 -0.31 -11.76
C ILE A 24 -5.04 -0.59 -13.20
N ASN A 25 -5.82 -0.09 -14.15
CA ASN A 25 -5.56 -0.21 -15.58
C ASN A 25 -5.12 1.14 -16.14
N PHE A 26 -3.91 1.22 -16.67
CA PHE A 26 -3.36 2.44 -17.26
C PHE A 26 -2.54 2.13 -18.50
N THR A 27 -2.13 3.18 -19.20
CA THR A 27 -1.45 3.07 -20.49
C THR A 27 -0.01 3.53 -20.37
N VAL A 28 0.92 2.77 -20.95
CA VAL A 28 2.32 3.16 -21.08
C VAL A 28 2.60 3.50 -22.53
N LYS A 29 3.19 4.66 -22.80
CA LYS A 29 3.55 5.13 -24.14
C LYS A 29 5.05 5.39 -24.24
N ALA A 30 5.72 4.71 -25.15
CA ALA A 30 7.11 4.99 -25.47
C ALA A 30 7.23 6.32 -26.23
N LEU A 31 8.11 7.23 -25.77
CA LEU A 31 8.35 8.50 -26.46
C LEU A 31 9.08 8.32 -27.78
N LYS A 32 9.93 7.29 -27.89
CA LYS A 32 10.60 6.90 -29.13
C LYS A 32 9.82 5.75 -29.77
N GLY A 33 9.42 5.90 -31.03
CA GLY A 33 8.74 4.85 -31.79
C GLY A 33 7.22 4.77 -31.62
N GLY A 34 6.61 5.56 -30.73
CA GLY A 34 5.14 5.69 -30.64
C GLY A 34 4.38 4.46 -30.14
N ILE A 35 5.08 3.39 -29.77
CA ILE A 35 4.51 2.15 -29.25
C ILE A 35 3.77 2.45 -27.94
N THR A 36 2.57 1.89 -27.79
CA THR A 36 1.72 2.09 -26.63
C THR A 36 1.15 0.74 -26.19
N CYS A 37 1.14 0.46 -24.88
CA CYS A 37 0.54 -0.75 -24.33
C CYS A 37 -0.29 -0.44 -23.08
N SER A 38 -1.37 -1.20 -22.88
CA SER A 38 -2.13 -1.17 -21.63
C SER A 38 -1.53 -2.14 -20.62
N VAL A 39 -1.49 -1.72 -19.36
CA VAL A 39 -0.92 -2.48 -18.25
C VAL A 39 -1.95 -2.53 -17.12
N SER A 40 -2.11 -3.72 -16.54
CA SER A 40 -2.95 -3.97 -15.37
C SER A 40 -2.08 -4.46 -14.23
N LEU A 41 -2.04 -3.71 -13.13
CA LEU A 41 -1.26 -4.05 -11.94
C LEU A 41 -2.06 -3.76 -10.67
N PRO A 42 -1.74 -4.42 -9.54
CA PRO A 42 -2.28 -4.01 -8.24
C PRO A 42 -1.96 -2.54 -7.94
N LYS A 43 -2.89 -1.81 -7.30
CA LYS A 43 -2.67 -0.41 -6.88
C LYS A 43 -1.40 -0.23 -6.04
N PHE A 44 -1.12 -1.18 -5.16
CA PHE A 44 0.04 -1.17 -4.26
C PHE A 44 1.32 -1.75 -4.87
N ALA A 45 1.32 -2.05 -6.18
CA ALA A 45 2.52 -2.53 -6.84
C ALA A 45 3.63 -1.47 -6.85
N SER A 46 4.87 -1.93 -6.81
CA SER A 46 6.05 -1.05 -6.85
C SER A 46 6.35 -0.59 -8.28
N VAL A 47 7.08 0.52 -8.41
CA VAL A 47 7.59 0.97 -9.72
C VAL A 47 8.54 -0.06 -10.34
N VAL A 48 9.26 -0.84 -9.53
CA VAL A 48 10.13 -1.92 -10.02
C VAL A 48 9.30 -3.03 -10.67
N GLN A 49 8.18 -3.43 -10.06
CA GLN A 49 7.26 -4.40 -10.63
C GLN A 49 6.69 -3.91 -11.98
N LEU A 50 6.30 -2.65 -12.07
CA LEU A 50 5.86 -2.06 -13.35
C LEU A 50 6.95 -2.14 -14.43
N LYS A 51 8.20 -1.81 -14.10
CA LYS A 51 9.31 -1.88 -15.06
C LYS A 51 9.56 -3.31 -15.56
N LYS A 52 9.47 -4.30 -14.66
CA LYS A 52 9.58 -5.72 -15.02
C LYS A 52 8.43 -6.15 -15.95
N GLU A 53 7.19 -5.75 -15.65
CA GLU A 53 6.00 -6.08 -16.43
C GLU A 53 6.02 -5.53 -17.87
N ILE A 54 6.62 -4.36 -18.08
CA ILE A 54 6.67 -3.72 -19.40
C ILE A 54 7.95 -4.02 -20.19
N ALA A 55 8.99 -4.56 -19.55
CA ALA A 55 10.24 -4.92 -20.22
C ALA A 55 10.05 -5.80 -21.47
N PRO A 56 9.31 -6.93 -21.40
CA PRO A 56 9.09 -7.75 -22.59
C PRO A 56 8.17 -7.08 -23.63
N LYS A 57 7.33 -6.11 -23.23
CA LYS A 57 6.38 -5.44 -24.14
C LYS A 57 7.05 -4.37 -25.01
N PHE A 58 8.10 -3.73 -24.50
CA PHE A 58 8.83 -2.67 -25.21
C PHE A 58 10.24 -3.08 -25.65
N ASP A 59 10.68 -4.29 -25.32
CA ASP A 59 12.05 -4.78 -25.57
C ASP A 59 13.12 -3.85 -24.98
N ILE A 60 12.88 -3.38 -23.74
CA ILE A 60 13.79 -2.52 -22.98
C ILE A 60 13.99 -3.13 -21.60
N PRO A 61 15.23 -3.50 -21.21
CA PRO A 61 15.47 -4.07 -19.87
C PRO A 61 15.11 -3.07 -18.77
N PRO A 62 14.67 -3.52 -17.58
CA PRO A 62 14.11 -2.63 -16.54
C PRO A 62 15.08 -1.54 -16.05
N GLU A 63 16.39 -1.82 -16.01
CA GLU A 63 17.43 -0.83 -15.67
C GLU A 63 17.54 0.33 -16.67
N TYR A 64 17.14 0.13 -17.93
CA TYR A 64 17.17 1.14 -18.98
C TYR A 64 15.83 1.88 -19.14
N GLN A 65 14.86 1.61 -18.27
CA GLN A 65 13.55 2.24 -18.33
C GLN A 65 13.47 3.46 -17.41
N ARG A 66 13.09 4.60 -17.98
CA ARG A 66 12.66 5.79 -17.22
C ARG A 66 11.19 6.07 -17.49
N LEU A 67 10.39 5.96 -16.43
CA LEU A 67 8.96 6.24 -16.45
C LEU A 67 8.71 7.66 -15.95
N VAL A 68 7.83 8.40 -16.63
CA VAL A 68 7.50 9.79 -16.33
C VAL A 68 5.99 9.99 -16.41
N ILE A 69 5.40 10.65 -15.41
CA ILE A 69 4.00 11.10 -15.42
C ILE A 69 3.92 12.55 -14.95
N SER A 70 3.17 13.38 -15.67
CA SER A 70 2.99 14.81 -15.34
C SER A 70 4.31 15.56 -15.08
N GLY A 71 5.35 15.27 -15.86
CA GLY A 71 6.68 15.85 -15.70
C GLY A 71 7.52 15.28 -14.55
N LYS A 72 6.98 14.35 -13.75
CA LYS A 72 7.69 13.71 -12.62
C LYS A 72 8.16 12.32 -12.98
N ALA A 73 9.45 12.04 -12.76
CA ALA A 73 10.00 10.71 -12.92
C ALA A 73 9.56 9.80 -11.76
N LEU A 74 9.25 8.55 -12.08
CA LEU A 74 8.91 7.54 -11.09
C LEU A 74 10.19 6.96 -10.48
N SER A 75 10.18 6.76 -9.16
CA SER A 75 11.30 6.27 -8.36
C SER A 75 11.10 4.80 -8.04
N ASN A 76 12.17 4.01 -8.10
CA ASN A 76 12.12 2.56 -7.85
C ASN A 76 11.68 2.19 -6.42
N GLU A 77 11.85 3.10 -5.45
CA GLU A 77 11.52 2.89 -4.03
C GLU A 77 10.05 3.18 -3.69
N LYS A 78 9.25 3.64 -4.66
CA LYS A 78 7.87 4.07 -4.45
C LYS A 78 6.88 3.14 -5.13
N ASN A 79 5.63 3.20 -4.67
CA ASN A 79 4.52 2.46 -5.22
C ASN A 79 3.77 3.27 -6.27
N ILE A 80 2.96 2.60 -7.09
CA ILE A 80 2.13 3.25 -8.10
C ILE A 80 1.16 4.26 -7.46
N THR A 81 0.61 3.95 -6.28
CA THR A 81 -0.28 4.81 -5.50
C THR A 81 0.35 6.12 -5.02
N ASP A 82 1.68 6.21 -4.96
CA ASP A 82 2.39 7.43 -4.54
C ASP A 82 2.42 8.50 -5.65
N TYR A 83 1.95 8.14 -6.84
CA TYR A 83 1.86 8.99 -8.02
C TYR A 83 0.41 9.20 -8.41
N PRO A 84 0.10 10.29 -9.15
CA PRO A 84 -1.26 10.56 -9.62
C PRO A 84 -1.64 9.67 -10.82
N ILE A 85 -1.41 8.35 -10.72
CA ILE A 85 -1.77 7.35 -11.72
C ILE A 85 -3.21 6.93 -11.43
N LYS A 86 -4.10 7.21 -12.38
CA LYS A 86 -5.52 6.84 -12.36
C LYS A 86 -5.80 5.84 -13.46
N GLU A 87 -7.02 5.31 -13.46
CA GLU A 87 -7.51 4.54 -14.59
C GLU A 87 -7.38 5.37 -15.88
N LYS A 88 -6.82 4.75 -16.92
CA LYS A 88 -6.57 5.37 -18.24
C LYS A 88 -5.52 6.50 -18.23
N SER A 89 -4.79 6.72 -17.15
CA SER A 89 -3.62 7.61 -17.16
C SER A 89 -2.57 7.13 -18.18
N ILE A 90 -1.83 8.08 -18.75
CA ILE A 90 -0.72 7.79 -19.67
C ILE A 90 0.60 8.02 -18.93
N VAL A 91 1.40 6.97 -18.81
CA VAL A 91 2.78 7.02 -18.31
C VAL A 91 3.72 6.98 -19.51
N HIS A 92 4.64 7.94 -19.58
CA HIS A 92 5.62 8.01 -20.65
C HIS A 92 6.85 7.16 -20.32
N LEU A 93 7.28 6.33 -21.27
CA LEU A 93 8.48 5.51 -21.19
C LEU A 93 9.59 6.09 -22.07
N LEU A 94 10.78 6.22 -21.48
CA LEU A 94 12.01 6.59 -22.15
C LEU A 94 13.05 5.48 -21.98
N LYS A 95 13.74 5.15 -23.09
CA LYS A 95 14.93 4.30 -23.08
C LYS A 95 16.14 5.15 -22.69
N LEU A 96 16.78 4.80 -21.58
CA LEU A 96 18.03 5.39 -21.14
C LEU A 96 19.21 4.77 -21.90
N SER A 97 20.27 5.54 -22.09
CA SER A 97 21.57 5.03 -22.56
C SER A 97 22.39 4.44 -21.42
N THR A 98 22.16 4.91 -20.19
CA THR A 98 22.82 4.44 -18.98
C THR A 98 21.87 3.60 -18.12
N PRO A 99 22.32 2.43 -17.62
CA PRO A 99 21.50 1.61 -16.73
C PRO A 99 21.40 2.28 -15.35
N ILE A 100 20.20 2.32 -14.80
CA ILE A 100 19.97 2.69 -13.40
C ILE A 100 19.92 1.38 -12.61
N PRO A 101 20.79 1.19 -11.60
CA PRO A 101 20.72 0.03 -10.73
C PRO A 101 19.31 -0.15 -10.18
N LEU A 102 18.73 -1.31 -10.45
CA LEU A 102 17.49 -1.69 -9.77
C LEU A 102 17.85 -2.00 -8.32
N PRO A 103 16.99 -1.63 -7.36
CA PRO A 103 17.14 -2.14 -6.01
C PRO A 103 17.19 -3.67 -6.11
N VAL A 104 18.29 -4.28 -5.66
CA VAL A 104 18.42 -5.73 -5.61
C VAL A 104 17.25 -6.22 -4.76
N GLU A 105 16.31 -6.91 -5.38
CA GLU A 105 15.29 -7.64 -4.62
C GLU A 105 16.00 -8.88 -4.11
N ASP A 106 16.79 -8.69 -3.05
CA ASP A 106 17.11 -9.80 -2.16
C ASP A 106 15.78 -10.46 -1.84
N ASP A 107 15.73 -11.78 -1.83
CA ASP A 107 14.59 -12.62 -1.40
C ASP A 107 14.18 -12.39 0.07
N LYS A 108 14.55 -11.25 0.64
CA LYS A 108 14.21 -10.75 1.95
C LYS A 108 13.13 -9.67 1.74
N PRO A 109 11.95 -9.81 2.36
CA PRO A 109 10.93 -8.77 2.31
C PRO A 109 11.56 -7.45 2.73
N LYS A 110 11.64 -6.50 1.80
CA LYS A 110 11.95 -5.13 2.15
C LYS A 110 10.72 -4.65 2.89
N GLU A 111 10.81 -4.65 4.21
CA GLU A 111 10.02 -3.79 5.08
C GLU A 111 10.12 -2.38 4.48
N HIS A 112 9.16 -2.03 3.63
CA HIS A 112 8.80 -0.64 3.54
C HIS A 112 8.36 -0.28 4.94
N HIS A 113 9.10 0.62 5.59
CA HIS A 113 8.60 1.39 6.71
C HIS A 113 7.35 2.17 6.24
N HIS A 114 6.22 1.48 6.08
CA HIS A 114 5.09 1.88 6.87
C HIS A 114 5.54 1.71 8.31
N THR A 115 5.24 2.66 9.17
CA THR A 115 5.01 2.33 10.57
C THR A 115 3.89 1.28 10.53
N GLU A 116 4.26 0.01 10.34
CA GLU A 116 3.44 -1.14 10.63
C GLU A 116 3.31 -1.09 12.14
N LYS A 117 2.38 -0.26 12.59
CA LYS A 117 1.82 -0.48 13.90
C LYS A 117 1.29 -1.91 13.85
N SER A 118 1.77 -2.72 14.78
CA SER A 118 1.35 -4.11 14.97
C SER A 118 -0.17 -4.20 14.82
N PRO A 119 -0.76 -5.31 14.33
CA PRO A 119 -2.22 -5.50 14.40
C PRO A 119 -2.78 -5.16 15.79
N GLU A 120 -1.99 -5.39 16.85
CA GLU A 120 -2.27 -4.97 18.22
C GLU A 120 -2.25 -3.44 18.42
N GLU A 121 -1.33 -2.71 17.76
CA GLU A 121 -1.23 -1.26 17.82
C GLU A 121 -2.27 -0.55 16.93
N ILE A 122 -2.66 -1.13 15.78
CA ILE A 122 -3.77 -0.62 14.94
C ILE A 122 -5.12 -0.83 15.66
N GLU A 123 -5.28 -1.96 16.36
CA GLU A 123 -6.45 -2.20 17.20
C GLU A 123 -6.45 -1.28 18.43
N ALA A 124 -5.29 -1.09 19.08
CA ALA A 124 -5.17 -0.13 20.18
C ALA A 124 -5.42 1.32 19.71
N GLU A 125 -4.99 1.71 18.51
CA GLU A 125 -5.29 3.03 17.95
C GLU A 125 -6.77 3.20 17.61
N ARG A 126 -7.40 2.18 17.04
CA ARG A 126 -8.84 2.21 16.75
C ARG A 126 -9.66 2.24 18.04
N LYS A 127 -9.27 1.47 19.06
CA LYS A 127 -9.87 1.49 20.40
C LYS A 127 -9.68 2.85 21.06
N THR A 128 -8.48 3.44 21.00
CA THR A 128 -8.20 4.76 21.60
C THR A 128 -8.90 5.90 20.89
N HIS A 129 -8.91 5.94 19.55
CA HIS A 129 -9.61 6.97 18.78
C HIS A 129 -11.13 6.89 19.02
N PHE A 130 -11.69 5.68 19.03
CA PHE A 130 -13.11 5.46 19.32
C PHE A 130 -13.49 5.84 20.76
N LEU A 131 -12.68 5.45 21.76
CA LEU A 131 -12.91 5.84 23.16
C LEU A 131 -12.82 7.36 23.36
N THR A 132 -11.89 8.02 22.67
CA THR A 132 -11.74 9.49 22.73
C THR A 132 -12.96 10.19 22.13
N ASP A 133 -13.48 9.69 21.00
CA ASP A 133 -14.68 10.24 20.38
C ASP A 133 -15.94 9.97 21.21
N LEU A 134 -16.04 8.79 21.84
CA LEU A 134 -17.09 8.47 22.79
C LEU A 134 -17.03 9.37 24.02
N GLN A 135 -15.84 9.60 24.58
CA GLN A 135 -15.68 10.49 25.73
C GLN A 135 -16.15 11.90 25.39
N LYS A 136 -15.77 12.43 24.22
CA LYS A 136 -16.26 13.74 23.74
C LYS A 136 -17.77 13.75 23.53
N LEU A 137 -18.38 12.67 23.03
CA LEU A 137 -19.82 12.58 22.83
C LEU A 137 -20.57 12.54 24.17
N VAL A 138 -20.05 11.78 25.14
CA VAL A 138 -20.59 11.71 26.50
C VAL A 138 -20.45 13.07 27.19
N GLU A 139 -19.30 13.74 27.09
CA GLU A 139 -19.10 15.09 27.64
C GLU A 139 -19.97 16.16 26.95
N LYS A 140 -20.26 15.98 25.66
CA LYS A 140 -21.12 16.89 24.89
C LYS A 140 -22.61 16.71 25.20
N HIS A 141 -23.06 15.47 25.44
CA HIS A 141 -24.48 15.18 25.68
C HIS A 141 -24.85 15.07 27.17
N TYR A 142 -23.89 14.83 28.07
CA TYR A 142 -24.07 14.81 29.51
C TYR A 142 -23.19 15.90 30.16
N LYS A 143 -23.83 16.92 30.74
CA LYS A 143 -23.13 17.98 31.50
C LYS A 143 -22.33 17.41 32.67
N LYS A 144 -21.19 18.05 32.93
CA LYS A 144 -20.02 17.75 33.78
C LYS A 144 -20.23 17.27 35.25
N ASP A 145 -21.44 17.00 35.74
CA ASP A 145 -21.67 16.59 37.14
C ASP A 145 -22.72 15.50 37.29
N SER A 146 -22.42 14.30 36.82
CA SER A 146 -23.18 13.13 37.26
C SER A 146 -22.26 11.92 37.35
N GLU A 147 -22.17 11.30 38.53
CA GLU A 147 -21.54 9.99 38.72
C GLU A 147 -22.04 8.96 37.70
N LYS A 148 -23.25 9.17 37.14
CA LYS A 148 -23.84 8.38 36.06
C LYS A 148 -23.07 8.46 34.74
N SER A 149 -22.50 9.61 34.34
CA SER A 149 -21.74 9.71 33.08
C SER A 149 -20.40 8.98 33.17
N LYS A 150 -19.74 9.06 34.33
CA LYS A 150 -18.55 8.26 34.65
C LYS A 150 -18.86 6.77 34.66
N LEU A 151 -19.94 6.36 35.34
CA LEU A 151 -20.36 4.96 35.39
C LEU A 151 -20.73 4.38 34.01
N ILE A 152 -21.33 5.18 33.13
CA ILE A 152 -21.65 4.78 31.74
C ILE A 152 -20.36 4.60 30.94
N PHE A 153 -19.42 5.55 31.05
CA PHE A 153 -18.14 5.45 30.36
C PHE A 153 -17.33 4.24 30.85
N ASP A 154 -17.25 4.02 32.16
CA ASP A 154 -16.51 2.91 32.77
C ASP A 154 -17.07 1.55 32.34
N LYS A 155 -18.40 1.38 32.35
CA LYS A 155 -19.04 0.14 31.87
C LYS A 155 -18.84 -0.11 30.38
N LEU A 156 -18.83 0.93 29.55
CA LEU A 156 -18.58 0.82 28.12
C LEU A 156 -17.12 0.47 27.84
N ALA A 157 -16.18 1.07 28.57
CA ALA A 157 -14.76 0.75 28.48
C ALA A 157 -14.46 -0.69 28.92
N GLU A 158 -15.11 -1.17 29.99
CA GLU A 158 -14.99 -2.54 30.48
C GLU A 158 -15.52 -3.57 29.46
N CYS A 159 -16.65 -3.28 28.81
CA CYS A 159 -17.21 -4.12 27.74
C CYS A 159 -16.26 -4.23 26.53
N MET A 160 -15.63 -3.11 26.15
CA MET A 160 -14.68 -3.08 25.02
C MET A 160 -13.34 -3.76 25.31
N ASN A 161 -12.95 -3.88 26.58
CA ASN A 161 -11.72 -4.58 27.00
C ASN A 161 -11.93 -6.09 27.20
N SER A 162 -13.18 -6.56 27.19
CA SER A 162 -13.58 -7.97 27.35
C SER A 162 -13.92 -8.67 26.03
N LEU A 163 -13.84 -7.93 24.91
CA LEU A 163 -14.03 -8.37 23.51
C LEU A 163 -12.66 -8.55 22.82
#